data_AF-A0A4R3XQH7-F1
#
_entry.id   AF-A0A4R3XQH7-F1
#
_cell.length_a   1.000
_cell.length_b   1.000
_cell.length_c   1.000
_cell.angle_alpha   90.00
_cell.angle_beta   90.00
_cell.angle_gamma   90.00
#
_symmetry.space_group_name_H-M   'P 1'
#
loop_
_entity.id
_entity.type
_entity.pdbx_description
1 polymer ?
#
loop_
_entity_poly.entity_id
_entity_poly.type
_entity_poly.pdbx_seq_one_letter_code
_entity_poly.pdbx_strand_id
1 'polypeptide(L)' 'MESFRVTDRKRDEGKPMIAAALDHLMHYMLTGCGHSARHAAYLLDKLSADSEMNKETRSMCSHACRHLEDHCSEGVSHG' A
#
# COMPACT_ATOMS: atom_id res chain seq x y z
N MET A 1 29.55 -7.85 -33.20
CA MET A 1 28.40 -8.71 -32.81
C MET A 1 28.34 -8.67 -31.29
N GLU A 2 27.85 -7.56 -30.73
CA GLU A 2 27.85 -7.34 -29.28
C GLU A 2 26.50 -7.77 -28.72
N SER A 3 26.55 -8.80 -27.87
CA SER A 3 25.39 -9.32 -27.16
C SER A 3 24.94 -8.30 -26.13
N PHE A 4 23.90 -7.54 -26.48
CA PHE A 4 23.14 -6.73 -25.55
C PHE A 4 22.41 -7.70 -24.61
N ARG A 5 23.10 -8.12 -23.54
CA ARG A 5 22.45 -8.78 -22.41
C ARG A 5 21.50 -7.75 -21.84
N VAL A 6 20.24 -7.82 -22.29
CA VAL A 6 19.11 -7.20 -21.63
C VAL A 6 19.11 -7.82 -20.24
N THR A 7 19.73 -7.09 -19.31
CA THR A 7 19.65 -7.38 -17.90
C THR A 7 18.18 -7.43 -17.55
N ASP A 8 17.81 -8.57 -16.98
CA ASP A 8 16.55 -8.89 -16.33
C ASP A 8 15.86 -7.62 -15.82
N ARG A 9 14.91 -7.10 -16.59
CA ARG A 9 13.96 -6.08 -16.11
C ARG A 9 13.01 -6.81 -15.19
N LYS A 10 13.48 -7.18 -13.99
CA LYS A 10 12.62 -7.65 -12.91
C LYS A 10 11.65 -6.51 -12.64
N ARG A 11 10.47 -6.66 -13.22
CA ARG A 11 9.40 -5.66 -13.32
C ARG A 11 9.18 -5.17 -11.89
N ASP A 12 9.50 -3.91 -11.61
CA ASP A 12 9.27 -3.36 -10.26
C ASP A 12 7.79 -3.02 -10.03
N GLU A 13 6.96 -4.04 -10.21
CA GLU A 13 5.51 -4.07 -9.95
C GLU A 13 5.16 -3.73 -8.50
N GLY A 14 6.11 -3.89 -7.57
CA GLY A 14 5.94 -3.45 -6.18
C GLY A 14 6.00 -1.92 -5.99
N LYS A 15 6.76 -1.17 -6.82
CA LYS A 15 6.87 0.29 -6.68
C LYS A 15 5.59 1.08 -7.00
N PRO A 16 4.81 0.77 -8.06
CA PRO A 16 3.57 1.50 -8.33
C PRO A 16 2.50 1.23 -7.28
N MET A 17 2.47 0.04 -6.66
CA MET A 17 1.51 -0.27 -5.59
C MET A 17 1.78 0.52 -4.32
N ILE A 18 3.05 0.69 -3.93
CA ILE A 18 3.42 1.52 -2.77
C ILE A 18 3.02 2.97 -3.01
N ALA A 19 3.32 3.52 -4.19
CA ALA A 19 2.97 4.89 -4.53
C ALA A 19 1.45 5.12 -4.49
N ALA A 20 0.65 4.18 -5.03
CA ALA A 20 -0.80 4.26 -4.99
C ALA A 20 -1.37 4.12 -3.56
N ALA A 21 -0.81 3.24 -2.73
CA ALA A 21 -1.21 3.10 -1.34
C ALA A 21 -0.97 4.40 -0.55
N LEU A 22 0.20 5.02 -0.76
CA LEU A 22 0.56 6.29 -0.12
C LEU A 22 -0.31 7.46 -0.62
N ASP A 23 -0.66 7.51 -1.90
CA ASP A 23 -1.57 8.53 -2.45
C ASP A 23 -2.95 8.46 -1.78
N HIS A 24 -3.53 7.27 -1.68
CA HIS A 24 -4.81 7.08 -1.00
C HIS A 24 -4.73 7.39 0.50
N LEU A 25 -3.62 7.08 1.16
CA LEU A 25 -3.38 7.43 2.55
C LEU A 25 -3.31 8.95 2.75
N MET A 26 -2.57 9.66 1.90
CA MET A 26 -2.50 11.12 1.93
C MET A 26 -3.87 11.75 1.67
N HIS A 27 -4.61 11.24 0.68
CA HIS A 27 -5.97 11.69 0.43
C HIS A 27 -6.88 11.49 1.65
N TYR A 28 -6.79 10.36 2.34
CA TYR A 28 -7.53 10.15 3.58
C TYR A 28 -7.14 11.15 4.66
N MET A 29 -5.85 11.39 4.89
CA MET A 29 -5.39 12.38 5.90
C MET A 29 -5.85 13.81 5.58
N LEU A 30 -5.94 14.16 4.29
CA LEU A 30 -6.36 15.50 3.85
C LEU A 30 -7.88 15.70 3.85
N THR A 31 -8.66 14.65 3.60
CA THR A 31 -10.11 14.76 3.35
C THR A 31 -10.98 14.06 4.39
N GLY A 32 -10.41 13.17 5.21
CA GLY A 32 -11.16 12.27 6.08
C GLY A 32 -11.97 11.20 5.32
N CYS A 33 -11.80 11.08 4.00
CA CYS A 33 -12.61 10.18 3.19
C CYS A 33 -12.30 8.70 3.47
N GLY A 34 -13.23 8.00 4.15
CA GLY A 34 -13.08 6.57 4.46
C GLY A 34 -12.94 5.67 3.22
N HIS A 35 -13.41 6.11 2.04
CA HIS A 35 -13.22 5.37 0.80
C HIS A 35 -11.73 5.32 0.39
N SER A 36 -11.02 6.43 0.55
CA SER A 36 -9.57 6.49 0.30
C SER A 36 -8.80 5.64 1.31
N ALA A 37 -9.16 5.67 2.59
CA ALA A 37 -8.54 4.81 3.59
C ALA A 37 -8.75 3.31 3.29
N ARG A 38 -9.94 2.93 2.80
CA ARG A 38 -10.21 1.54 2.40
C ARG A 38 -9.36 1.09 1.21
N HIS A 39 -9.16 1.97 0.22
CA HIS A 39 -8.25 1.68 -0.90
C HIS A 39 -6.80 1.59 -0.45
N ALA A 40 -6.36 2.48 0.44
CA ALA A 40 -5.02 2.40 1.04
C ALA A 40 -4.82 1.07 1.79
N ALA A 41 -5.78 0.69 2.65
CA ALA A 41 -5.75 -0.58 3.37
C ALA A 41 -5.67 -1.79 2.41
N TYR A 42 -6.52 -1.82 1.38
CA TYR A 42 -6.50 -2.89 0.37
C TYR A 42 -5.16 -3.04 -0.35
N LEU A 43 -4.53 -1.92 -0.71
CA LEU A 43 -3.23 -1.93 -1.38
C LEU A 43 -2.11 -2.36 -0.41
N LEU A 44 -2.17 -1.93 0.86
CA LEU A 44 -1.24 -2.33 1.90
C LEU A 44 -1.36 -3.82 2.24
N ASP A 45 -2.57 -4.38 2.26
CA ASP A 45 -2.81 -5.81 2.44
C ASP A 45 -2.13 -6.63 1.34
N LYS A 46 -2.35 -6.24 0.07
CA LYS A 46 -1.67 -6.87 -1.09
C LYS A 46 -0.15 -6.79 -1.01
N LEU A 47 0.37 -5.63 -0.63
CA LEU A 47 1.82 -5.45 -0.43
C LEU A 47 2.33 -6.34 0.70
N SER A 48 1.58 -6.49 1.80
CA SER A 48 1.97 -7.36 2.91
C SER A 48 2.04 -8.84 2.52
N ALA A 49 1.24 -9.27 1.54
CA ALA A 49 1.25 -10.62 0.99
C ALA A 49 2.35 -10.86 -0.06
N ASP A 50 3.01 -9.81 -0.56
CA ASP A 50 4.04 -9.93 -1.60
C ASP A 50 5.36 -10.50 -1.05
N SER A 51 5.72 -11.72 -1.45
CA SER A 51 6.94 -12.40 -1.01
C SER A 51 8.24 -11.77 -1.50
N GLU A 52 8.20 -10.97 -2.57
CA GLU A 52 9.37 -10.26 -3.08
C GLU A 52 9.72 -9.05 -2.20
N MET A 53 8.78 -8.61 -1.36
CA MET A 53 8.98 -7.49 -0.46
C MET A 53 9.65 -7.96 0.85
N ASN A 54 10.54 -7.13 1.38
CA ASN A 54 11.26 -7.51 2.59
C ASN A 54 10.29 -7.69 3.79
N LYS A 55 10.70 -8.48 4.78
CA LYS A 55 9.86 -8.84 5.93
C LYS A 55 9.42 -7.62 6.75
N GLU A 56 10.29 -6.63 6.89
CA GLU A 56 10.01 -5.42 7.67
C GLU A 56 8.93 -4.57 6.99
N THR A 57 9.07 -4.30 5.69
CA THR A 57 8.07 -3.56 4.90
C THR A 57 6.74 -4.29 4.87
N ARG A 58 6.72 -5.62 4.74
CA ARG A 58 5.46 -6.39 4.86
C ARG A 58 4.80 -6.22 6.23
N SER A 59 5.60 -6.27 7.30
CA SER A 59 5.08 -6.07 8.66
C SER A 59 4.51 -4.67 8.85
N MET A 60 5.17 -3.64 8.30
CA MET A 60 4.67 -2.26 8.34
C MET A 60 3.37 -2.12 7.55
N CYS A 61 3.29 -2.70 6.34
CA CYS A 61 2.08 -2.67 5.52
C CYS A 61 0.90 -3.39 6.22
N SER A 62 1.14 -4.54 6.83
CA SER A 62 0.10 -5.26 7.60
C SER A 62 -0.38 -4.45 8.81
N HIS A 63 0.54 -3.83 9.56
CA HIS A 63 0.17 -2.97 10.68
C HIS A 63 -0.67 -1.77 10.21
N ALA A 64 -0.21 -1.08 9.17
CA ALA A 64 -0.89 0.09 8.62
C ALA A 64 -2.28 -0.25 8.07
N CYS A 65 -2.42 -1.41 7.40
CA CYS A 65 -3.72 -1.92 6.95
C CYS A 65 -4.69 -2.06 8.12
N ARG A 66 -4.28 -2.76 9.18
CA ARG A 66 -5.14 -3.02 10.34
C ARG A 66 -5.56 -1.73 11.04
N HIS A 67 -4.62 -0.80 11.19
CA HIS A 67 -4.90 0.52 11.77
C HIS A 67 -5.93 1.32 10.95
N LEU A 68 -5.82 1.31 9.62
CA LEU A 68 -6.78 1.98 8.74
C LEU A 68 -8.16 1.31 8.78
N GLU A 69 -8.23 0.00 8.91
CA GLU A 69 -9.49 -0.75 9.03
C GLU A 69 -10.20 -0.44 10.36
N ASP A 70 -9.46 -0.38 11.46
CA ASP A 70 -9.97 -0.02 12.78
C ASP A 70 -10.55 1.41 12.76
N HIS A 71 -9.79 2.39 12.26
CA HIS A 71 -10.23 3.78 12.18
C HIS A 71 -11.33 4.05 11.13
N CYS A 72 -11.41 3.26 10.06
CA CYS A 72 -12.54 3.32 9.14
C CYS A 72 -13.83 2.74 9.75
N SER A 73 -13.70 1.72 10.59
CA SER A 73 -14.82 1.07 11.24
C SER A 73 -15.39 1.93 12.38
N GLU A 74 -14.55 2.74 13.00
CA GLU A 74 -14.93 3.70 14.05
C GLU A 74 -15.44 5.06 13.49
N GLY A 75 -15.38 5.26 12.18
CA GLY A 75 -15.80 6.48 11.46
C GLY A 75 -17.32 6.74 11.39
N VAL A 76 -18.11 6.24 12.35
CA VAL A 76 -19.49 6.66 12.60
C VAL A 76 -19.66 6.98 14.09
N SER A 77 -18.96 8.00 14.59
CA SER A 77 -19.42 8.87 15.68
C SER A 77 -18.35 9.89 16.03
N HIS A 78 -18.66 11.15 15.76
CA HIS A 78 -18.31 12.41 16.45
C HIS A 78 -18.52 13.48 15.35
N GLY A 79 -19.68 14.11 15.24
CA GLY A 79 -20.33 14.85 16.32
C GLY A 79 -19.77 16.25 16.30
#